data_AF-W2CIT9-F1
#
_entry.id   AF-W2CIT9-F1
#
_cell.length_a   1.000
_cell.length_b   1.000
_cell.length_c   1.000
_cell.angle_alpha   90.00
_cell.angle_beta   90.00
_cell.angle_gamma   90.00
#
_symmetry.space_group_name_H-M   'P 1'
#
loop_
_entity.id
_entity.type
_entity.pdbx_description
1 polymer ?
#
loop_
_entity_poly.entity_id
_entity_poly.type
_entity_poly.pdbx_seq_one_letter_code
_entity_poly.pdbx_strand_id
1 'polypeptide(L)'
;MKEKPDVLVLVWPYLLHLFFDRTILYVMNRNNIRLVIREIPFQTPPFGKLDYFAHHPAYDEDLNLLSTGFLFKVRAWSTMYIRRFIYQRAHAYIAYYSQAKNIVLSYGLSSTAFFYGNTTDTDSLLSIREVLIGKPLLMDKRRRILHIGRLVKWKKVDLLIKAFSLIVERYRDSEL
;
A
#
# COMPACT_ATOMS: atom_id res chain seq x y z
N MET A 1 10.99 -15.52 25.42
CA MET A 1 10.65 -14.41 24.50
C MET A 1 10.67 -13.14 25.35
N LYS A 2 11.53 -12.16 25.04
CA LYS A 2 11.67 -10.94 25.86
C LYS A 2 10.49 -9.97 25.68
N GLU A 3 9.87 -9.98 24.51
CA GLU A 3 8.72 -9.15 24.18
C GLU A 3 7.46 -10.00 24.05
N LYS A 4 6.34 -9.46 24.55
CA LYS A 4 5.01 -10.08 24.48
C LYS A 4 4.00 -9.00 24.02
N PRO A 5 3.92 -8.72 22.71
CA PRO A 5 3.05 -7.67 22.21
C PRO A 5 1.58 -8.12 22.29
N ASP A 6 0.68 -7.18 22.57
CA ASP A 6 -0.77 -7.42 22.53
C ASP A 6 -1.29 -7.49 21.08
N VAL A 7 -0.59 -6.82 20.16
CA VAL A 7 -0.97 -6.67 18.76
C VAL A 7 0.23 -6.92 17.86
N LEU A 8 0.04 -7.74 16.83
CA LEU A 8 0.97 -7.93 15.75
C LEU A 8 0.42 -7.26 14.48
N VAL A 9 1.11 -6.21 14.01
CA VAL A 9 0.77 -5.52 12.77
C VAL A 9 1.65 -6.04 11.65
N LEU A 10 1.06 -6.55 10.56
CA LEU A 10 1.79 -7.07 9.41
C LEU A 10 1.35 -6.44 8.10
N VAL A 11 2.30 -6.38 7.16
CA VAL A 11 2.12 -5.85 5.81
C VAL A 11 2.55 -6.90 4.79
N TRP A 12 2.09 -6.79 3.53
CA TRP A 12 2.61 -7.63 2.45
C TRP A 12 4.11 -7.31 2.19
N PRO A 13 4.99 -8.31 1.97
CA PRO A 13 4.75 -9.75 1.84
C PRO A 13 4.90 -10.54 3.15
N TYR A 14 5.18 -9.89 4.29
CA TYR A 14 5.42 -10.56 5.57
C TYR A 14 4.23 -11.39 6.08
N LEU A 15 3.02 -11.07 5.62
CA LEU A 15 1.81 -11.88 5.83
C LEU A 15 2.01 -13.35 5.41
N LEU A 16 2.84 -13.63 4.39
CA LEU A 16 3.10 -14.98 3.91
C LEU A 16 3.68 -15.90 4.99
N HIS A 17 4.46 -15.35 5.94
CA HIS A 17 5.01 -16.14 7.04
C HIS A 17 3.91 -16.76 7.92
N LEU A 18 2.73 -16.12 8.05
CA LEU A 18 1.61 -16.71 8.79
C LEU A 18 1.07 -18.00 8.15
N PHE A 19 1.27 -18.16 6.85
CA PHE A 19 0.86 -19.36 6.11
C PHE A 19 1.95 -20.44 6.12
N PHE A 20 3.20 -20.06 5.86
CA PHE A 20 4.31 -21.00 5.76
C PHE A 20 4.87 -21.43 7.13
N ASP A 21 4.79 -20.58 8.15
CA ASP A 21 5.24 -20.88 9.51
C ASP A 21 4.05 -20.87 10.48
N ARG A 22 3.56 -22.08 10.78
CA ARG A 22 2.43 -22.26 11.71
C ARG A 22 2.81 -21.99 13.17
N THR A 23 4.10 -21.94 13.50
CA THR A 23 4.54 -21.64 14.86
C THR A 23 4.15 -20.22 15.26
N ILE A 24 4.14 -19.29 14.30
CA ILE A 24 3.72 -17.90 14.53
C ILE A 24 2.28 -17.85 15.01
N LEU A 25 1.36 -18.50 14.28
CA LEU A 25 -0.06 -18.55 14.67
C LEU A 25 -0.26 -19.24 16.02
N TYR A 26 0.50 -20.30 16.31
CA TYR A 26 0.46 -20.98 17.60
C TYR A 26 0.88 -20.05 18.75
N VAL A 27 2.01 -19.34 18.59
CA VAL A 27 2.52 -18.39 19.59
C VAL A 27 1.57 -17.22 19.78
N MET A 28 0.97 -16.72 18.69
CA MET A 28 -0.04 -15.66 18.77
C MET A 28 -1.26 -16.10 19.58
N ASN A 29 -1.83 -17.27 19.26
CA ASN A 29 -2.99 -17.80 19.98
C ASN A 29 -2.67 -18.07 21.46
N ARG A 30 -1.50 -18.65 21.76
CA ARG A 30 -1.06 -18.93 23.13
C ARG A 30 -0.91 -17.67 23.97
N ASN A 31 -0.49 -16.57 23.36
CA ASN A 31 -0.27 -15.29 24.04
C ASN A 31 -1.42 -14.30 23.86
N ASN A 32 -2.53 -14.71 23.24
CA ASN A 32 -3.71 -13.89 22.97
C ASN A 32 -3.41 -12.62 22.14
N ILE A 33 -2.44 -12.72 21.23
CA ILE A 33 -1.97 -11.61 20.38
C ILE A 33 -2.96 -11.39 19.24
N ARG A 34 -3.42 -10.15 19.08
CA ARG A 34 -4.35 -9.77 18.00
C ARG A 34 -3.59 -9.52 16.70
N LEU A 35 -4.10 -10.07 15.60
CA LEU A 35 -3.56 -9.85 14.25
C LEU A 35 -4.19 -8.63 13.59
N VAL A 36 -3.38 -7.66 13.23
CA VAL A 36 -3.79 -6.50 12.42
C VAL A 36 -3.04 -6.52 11.10
N ILE A 37 -3.78 -6.40 10.00
CA ILE A 37 -3.21 -6.33 8.66
C ILE A 37 -3.25 -4.88 8.20
N ARG A 38 -2.13 -4.36 7.72
CA ARG A 38 -2.06 -3.03 7.09
C ARG A 38 -1.47 -3.16 5.71
N GLU A 39 -2.28 -3.00 4.68
CA GLU A 39 -1.77 -3.04 3.31
C GLU A 39 -2.69 -2.28 2.34
N ILE A 40 -2.19 -2.14 1.13
CA ILE A 40 -2.95 -1.67 -0.02
C ILE A 40 -3.13 -2.91 -0.91
N PRO A 41 -4.35 -3.45 -1.07
CA PRO A 41 -4.61 -4.59 -1.96
C PRO A 41 -4.55 -4.16 -3.44
N PHE A 42 -3.43 -3.56 -3.84
CA PHE A 42 -3.15 -3.14 -5.21
C PHE A 42 -3.00 -4.37 -6.10
N GLN A 43 -3.60 -4.33 -7.30
CA GLN A 43 -3.64 -5.45 -8.25
C GLN A 43 -4.18 -6.77 -7.64
N THR A 44 -4.93 -6.70 -6.54
CA THR A 44 -5.53 -7.87 -5.90
C THR A 44 -6.99 -7.98 -6.33
N PRO A 45 -7.39 -9.00 -7.11
CA PRO A 45 -8.77 -9.16 -7.51
C PRO A 45 -9.64 -9.61 -6.32
N PRO A 46 -10.96 -9.40 -6.37
CA PRO A 46 -11.89 -10.08 -5.48
C PRO A 46 -11.69 -11.59 -5.53
N PHE A 47 -11.94 -12.28 -4.41
CA PHE A 47 -11.77 -13.72 -4.31
C PHE A 47 -12.58 -14.45 -5.39
N GLY A 48 -11.95 -15.41 -6.07
CA GLY A 48 -12.53 -16.21 -7.15
C GLY A 48 -12.49 -15.55 -8.53
N LYS A 49 -12.12 -14.26 -8.65
CA LYS A 49 -12.15 -13.52 -9.92
C LYS A 49 -10.77 -13.42 -10.59
N LEU A 50 -10.21 -14.55 -11.02
CA LEU A 50 -8.92 -14.55 -11.74
C LEU A 50 -9.03 -14.03 -13.17
N ASP A 51 -10.22 -14.06 -13.75
CA ASP A 51 -10.60 -13.40 -15.01
C ASP A 51 -10.40 -11.88 -14.96
N TYR A 52 -10.36 -11.28 -13.76
CA TYR A 52 -10.02 -9.87 -13.55
C TYR A 52 -8.74 -9.47 -14.29
N PHE A 53 -7.72 -10.33 -14.31
CA PHE A 53 -6.44 -10.05 -14.97
C PHE A 53 -6.50 -10.04 -16.49
N ALA A 54 -7.58 -10.54 -17.10
CA ALA A 54 -7.80 -10.42 -18.55
C ALA A 54 -8.18 -8.98 -18.93
N HIS A 55 -8.95 -8.30 -18.08
CA HIS A 55 -9.37 -6.91 -18.29
C HIS A 55 -8.44 -5.90 -17.60
N HIS A 56 -7.74 -6.32 -16.54
CA HIS A 56 -6.87 -5.49 -15.72
C HIS A 56 -5.49 -6.15 -15.60
N PRO A 57 -4.66 -6.07 -16.66
CA PRO A 57 -3.33 -6.66 -16.64
C PRO A 57 -2.48 -6.14 -15.49
N ALA A 58 -1.74 -7.03 -14.84
CA ALA A 58 -0.82 -6.68 -13.77
C ALA A 58 0.53 -6.27 -14.35
N TYR A 59 1.05 -5.13 -13.91
CA TYR A 59 2.34 -4.60 -14.33
C TYR A 59 3.24 -4.39 -13.11
N ASP A 60 4.54 -4.56 -13.31
CA ASP A 60 5.52 -4.09 -12.32
C ASP A 60 5.77 -2.57 -12.43
N GLU A 61 6.67 -2.06 -11.60
CA GLU A 61 7.02 -0.63 -11.57
C GLU A 61 7.71 -0.15 -12.86
N ASP A 62 8.28 -1.08 -13.64
CA ASP A 62 8.95 -0.86 -14.91
C ASP A 62 8.03 -1.02 -16.13
N LEU A 63 6.72 -1.21 -15.91
CA LEU A 63 5.70 -1.45 -16.93
C LEU A 63 5.84 -2.79 -17.66
N ASN A 64 6.56 -3.76 -17.11
CA ASN A 64 6.58 -5.11 -17.65
C ASN A 64 5.28 -5.83 -17.28
N LEU A 65 4.68 -6.51 -18.25
CA LEU A 65 3.44 -7.27 -18.06
C LEU A 65 3.70 -8.56 -17.29
N LEU A 66 3.18 -8.65 -16.07
CA LEU A 66 3.33 -9.81 -15.19
C LEU A 66 2.23 -10.85 -15.38
N SER A 67 1.03 -10.42 -15.78
CA SER A 67 -0.17 -11.28 -15.80
C SER A 67 -0.27 -12.20 -17.02
N THR A 68 0.87 -12.76 -17.47
CA THR A 68 0.93 -13.63 -18.64
C THR A 68 1.33 -15.06 -18.29
N GLY A 69 0.79 -15.99 -19.07
CA GLY A 69 1.16 -17.40 -18.98
C GLY A 69 0.44 -18.20 -17.89
N PHE A 70 0.62 -19.53 -17.98
CA PHE A 70 0.01 -20.49 -17.06
C PHE A 70 0.58 -20.38 -15.64
N LEU A 71 1.90 -20.18 -15.52
CA LEU A 71 2.59 -20.07 -14.22
C LEU A 71 2.06 -18.88 -13.40
N PHE A 72 1.75 -17.76 -14.04
CA PHE A 72 1.13 -16.62 -13.36
C PHE A 72 -0.23 -17.00 -12.78
N LYS A 73 -1.09 -17.66 -13.55
CA LYS A 73 -2.43 -18.08 -13.08
C LYS A 73 -2.34 -18.99 -11.87
N VAL A 74 -1.42 -19.96 -11.88
CA VAL A 74 -1.17 -20.84 -10.72
C VAL A 74 -0.70 -20.03 -9.51
N ARG A 75 0.28 -19.14 -9.67
CA ARG A 75 0.79 -18.29 -8.58
C ARG A 75 -0.29 -17.35 -8.02
N ALA A 76 -1.08 -16.74 -8.89
CA ALA A 76 -2.19 -15.86 -8.53
C ALA A 76 -3.27 -16.63 -7.76
N TRP A 77 -3.62 -17.82 -8.24
CA TRP A 77 -4.54 -18.72 -7.56
C TRP A 77 -4.02 -19.11 -6.17
N SER A 78 -2.77 -19.59 -6.06
CA SER A 78 -2.17 -19.92 -4.75
C SER A 78 -2.16 -18.71 -3.81
N THR A 79 -1.76 -17.54 -4.30
CA THR A 79 -1.73 -16.29 -3.51
C THR A 79 -3.13 -15.92 -3.01
N MET A 80 -4.16 -16.12 -3.83
CA MET A 80 -5.55 -15.86 -3.49
C MET A 80 -6.01 -16.72 -2.30
N TYR A 81 -5.69 -18.01 -2.29
CA TYR A 81 -6.03 -18.90 -1.17
C TYR A 81 -5.21 -18.59 0.09
N ILE A 82 -3.94 -18.21 -0.06
CA ILE A 82 -3.11 -17.77 1.07
C ILE A 82 -3.69 -16.51 1.71
N ARG A 83 -4.06 -15.50 0.91
CA ARG A 83 -4.72 -14.28 1.41
C ARG A 83 -6.03 -14.61 2.10
N ARG A 84 -6.86 -15.48 1.54
CA ARG A 84 -8.11 -15.95 2.17
C ARG A 84 -7.86 -16.57 3.54
N PHE A 85 -6.88 -17.48 3.64
CA PHE A 85 -6.52 -18.11 4.90
C PHE A 85 -6.12 -17.08 5.97
N ILE A 86 -5.34 -16.07 5.59
CA ILE A 86 -4.82 -15.05 6.50
C ILE A 86 -5.93 -14.06 6.91
N TYR A 87 -6.70 -13.53 5.97
CA TYR A 87 -7.71 -12.50 6.24
C TYR A 87 -8.85 -13.01 7.11
N GLN A 88 -9.23 -14.28 6.96
CA GLN A 88 -10.21 -14.93 7.85
C GLN A 88 -9.77 -14.96 9.32
N ARG A 89 -8.46 -14.81 9.59
CA ARG A 89 -7.87 -14.82 10.94
C ARG A 89 -7.47 -13.43 11.43
N ALA A 90 -7.63 -12.40 10.59
CA ALA A 90 -7.31 -11.03 10.95
C ALA A 90 -8.39 -10.48 11.90
N HIS A 91 -7.94 -9.82 12.97
CA HIS A 91 -8.81 -9.14 13.92
C HIS A 91 -9.15 -7.73 13.45
N ALA A 92 -8.22 -7.09 12.74
CA ALA A 92 -8.47 -5.84 12.05
C ALA A 92 -7.69 -5.78 10.72
N TYR A 93 -8.23 -5.03 9.78
CA TYR A 93 -7.63 -4.69 8.51
C TYR A 93 -7.67 -3.18 8.32
N ILE A 94 -6.51 -2.56 8.19
CA ILE A 94 -6.35 -1.12 7.97
C ILE A 94 -6.03 -0.90 6.50
N ALA A 95 -6.97 -0.28 5.80
CA ALA A 95 -6.87 0.04 4.39
C ALA A 95 -6.69 1.54 4.15
N TYR A 96 -6.02 1.86 3.05
CA TYR A 96 -5.75 3.23 2.60
C TYR A 96 -6.86 3.81 1.71
N TYR A 97 -7.77 2.98 1.20
CA TYR A 97 -8.82 3.38 0.25
C TYR A 97 -10.11 2.58 0.47
N SER A 98 -11.26 3.16 0.13
CA SER A 98 -12.58 2.58 0.43
C SER A 98 -12.89 1.33 -0.40
N GLN A 99 -12.44 1.27 -1.66
CA GLN A 99 -12.67 0.12 -2.54
C GLN A 99 -11.96 -1.15 -2.05
N ALA A 100 -10.93 -1.03 -1.20
CA ALA A 100 -10.28 -2.17 -0.56
C ALA A 100 -11.27 -3.01 0.26
N LYS A 101 -12.30 -2.39 0.83
CA LYS A 101 -13.32 -3.06 1.66
C LYS A 101 -13.95 -4.24 0.92
N ASN A 102 -14.45 -4.00 -0.29
CA ASN A 102 -15.12 -5.05 -1.08
C ASN A 102 -14.16 -6.19 -1.45
N ILE A 103 -12.89 -5.86 -1.71
CA ILE A 103 -11.85 -6.86 -1.98
C ILE A 103 -11.67 -7.73 -0.73
N VAL A 104 -11.29 -7.16 0.41
CA VAL A 104 -10.93 -7.96 1.60
C VAL A 104 -12.10 -8.72 2.21
N LEU A 105 -13.33 -8.18 2.11
CA LEU A 105 -14.54 -8.90 2.51
C LEU A 105 -14.77 -10.15 1.65
N SER A 106 -14.49 -10.09 0.35
CA SER A 106 -14.61 -11.27 -0.53
C SER A 106 -13.67 -12.41 -0.14
N TYR A 107 -12.55 -12.10 0.53
CA TYR A 107 -11.60 -13.08 1.08
C TYR A 107 -12.01 -13.58 2.48
N GLY A 108 -13.14 -13.14 3.02
CA GLY A 108 -13.68 -13.63 4.30
C GLY A 108 -13.22 -12.84 5.54
N LEU A 109 -12.76 -11.59 5.37
CA LEU A 109 -12.58 -10.68 6.50
C LEU A 109 -13.94 -10.40 7.17
N SER A 110 -13.98 -10.30 8.50
CA SER A 110 -15.17 -9.85 9.22
C SER A 110 -15.57 -8.42 8.80
N SER A 111 -16.88 -8.18 8.65
CA SER A 111 -17.43 -6.86 8.28
C SER A 111 -17.13 -5.76 9.30
N THR A 112 -16.96 -6.14 10.57
CA THR A 112 -16.62 -5.24 11.69
C THR A 112 -15.11 -5.00 11.85
N ALA A 113 -14.27 -5.76 11.12
CA ALA A 113 -12.83 -5.71 11.23
C ALA A 113 -12.16 -4.75 10.23
N PHE A 114 -12.92 -4.06 9.38
CA PHE A 114 -12.37 -3.13 8.39
C PHE A 114 -12.28 -1.70 8.92
N PHE A 115 -11.09 -1.12 8.83
CA PHE A 115 -10.80 0.26 9.22
C PHE A 115 -10.16 1.03 8.07
N TYR A 116 -10.58 2.26 7.90
CA TYR A 116 -9.92 3.21 7.00
C TYR A 116 -8.86 3.99 7.78
N GLY A 117 -7.63 3.99 7.31
CA GLY A 117 -6.53 4.68 7.99
C GLY A 117 -5.34 4.91 7.08
N ASN A 118 -5.18 6.15 6.62
CA ASN A 118 -3.98 6.65 5.94
C ASN A 118 -3.34 7.80 6.73
N THR A 119 -3.49 7.79 8.05
CA THR A 119 -3.08 8.92 8.87
C THR A 119 -1.61 8.77 9.22
N THR A 120 -0.79 9.68 8.70
CA THR A 120 0.51 10.05 9.25
C THR A 120 0.31 10.66 10.64
N ASP A 121 1.37 10.76 11.45
CA ASP A 121 1.28 11.43 12.74
C ASP A 121 0.94 12.92 12.55
N THR A 122 -0.34 13.25 12.73
CA THR A 122 -0.88 14.60 12.52
C THR A 122 -0.26 15.60 13.50
N ASP A 123 -0.04 15.19 14.76
CA ASP A 123 0.48 16.08 15.80
C ASP A 123 1.96 16.40 15.52
N SER A 124 2.73 15.40 15.06
CA SER A 124 4.09 15.63 14.56
C SER A 124 4.11 16.59 13.36
N LEU A 125 3.19 16.48 12.41
CA LEU A 125 3.12 17.39 11.26
C LEU A 125 2.74 18.82 11.68
N LEU A 126 1.80 18.97 12.62
CA LEU A 126 1.38 20.27 13.14
C LEU A 126 2.49 20.95 13.95
N SER A 127 3.19 20.23 14.81
CA SER A 127 4.31 20.78 15.58
C SER A 127 5.48 21.21 14.68
N ILE A 128 5.82 20.43 13.65
CA ILE A 128 6.80 20.83 12.64
C ILE A 128 6.35 22.13 11.95
N ARG A 129 5.06 22.23 11.58
CA ARG A 129 4.52 23.44 10.95
C ARG A 129 4.66 24.66 11.86
N GLU A 130 4.33 24.55 13.15
CA GLU A 130 4.46 25.65 14.12
C GLU A 130 5.91 26.16 14.20
N VAL A 131 6.89 25.25 14.25
CA VAL A 131 8.31 25.59 14.26
C VAL A 131 8.75 26.30 12.97
N LEU A 132 8.09 26.03 11.84
CA LEU A 132 8.46 26.59 10.54
C LEU A 132 7.81 27.94 10.22
N ILE A 133 6.64 28.27 10.79
CA ILE A 133 5.87 29.48 10.45
C ILE A 133 6.69 30.78 10.65
N GLY A 134 7.57 30.82 11.65
CA GLY A 134 8.39 32.01 11.97
C GLY A 134 9.80 32.00 11.38
N LYS A 135 10.21 30.95 10.65
CA LYS A 135 11.57 30.85 10.11
C LYS A 135 11.69 31.62 8.78
N PRO A 136 12.83 32.29 8.53
CA PRO A 136 13.07 32.91 7.24
C PRO A 136 13.02 31.85 6.14
N LEU A 137 12.46 32.22 4.99
CA LEU A 137 12.39 31.33 3.84
C LEU A 137 13.82 30.98 3.39
N LEU A 138 14.11 29.68 3.30
CA LEU A 138 15.42 29.19 2.83
C LEU A 138 15.65 29.45 1.34
N MET A 139 14.58 29.69 0.59
CA MET A 139 14.63 29.90 -0.85
C MET A 139 13.64 30.98 -1.25
N ASP A 140 13.93 31.67 -2.34
CA ASP A 140 13.05 32.68 -2.93
C ASP A 140 11.65 32.13 -3.18
N LYS A 141 10.64 33.00 -3.10
CA LYS A 141 9.26 32.62 -3.37
C LYS A 141 9.06 32.48 -4.88
N ARG A 142 8.99 31.23 -5.34
CA ARG A 142 8.78 30.83 -6.75
C ARG A 142 7.65 29.81 -6.87
N ARG A 143 7.12 29.63 -8.09
CA ARG A 143 6.13 28.59 -8.39
C ARG A 143 6.86 27.26 -8.51
N ARG A 144 6.88 26.47 -7.43
CA ARG A 144 7.59 25.19 -7.38
C ARG A 144 6.64 24.02 -7.58
N ILE A 145 6.97 23.13 -8.50
CA ILE A 145 6.42 21.78 -8.53
C ILE A 145 7.45 20.90 -7.83
N LEU A 146 7.06 20.19 -6.76
CA LEU A 146 7.96 19.29 -6.06
C LEU A 146 7.49 17.85 -6.25
N HIS A 147 8.31 17.03 -6.90
CA HIS A 147 8.09 15.59 -6.94
C HIS A 147 8.76 14.92 -5.74
N ILE A 148 7.96 14.40 -4.81
CA ILE A 148 8.46 13.59 -3.70
C ILE A 148 8.07 12.13 -3.94
N GLY A 149 9.05 11.30 -4.30
CA GLY A 149 8.84 9.87 -4.43
C GLY A 149 9.89 9.16 -5.26
N ARG A 150 9.76 7.83 -5.32
CA ARG A 150 10.58 6.97 -6.19
C ARG A 150 10.36 7.31 -7.66
N LEU A 151 11.46 7.37 -8.43
CA LEU A 151 11.47 7.53 -9.88
C LEU A 151 11.34 6.15 -10.56
N VAL A 152 10.11 5.78 -10.89
CA VAL A 152 9.78 4.49 -11.50
C VAL A 152 8.91 4.73 -12.74
N LYS A 153 9.08 3.90 -13.79
CA LYS A 153 8.50 4.16 -15.12
C LYS A 153 6.99 4.35 -15.09
N TRP A 154 6.27 3.57 -14.28
CA TRP A 154 4.81 3.68 -14.20
C TRP A 154 4.31 5.06 -13.73
N LYS A 155 5.11 5.80 -12.96
CA LYS A 155 4.77 7.17 -12.53
C LYS A 155 4.98 8.22 -13.60
N LYS A 156 5.65 7.87 -14.72
CA LYS A 156 5.84 8.73 -15.90
C LYS A 156 6.38 10.13 -15.57
N VAL A 157 7.38 10.19 -14.68
CA VAL A 157 8.00 11.47 -14.26
C VAL A 157 8.68 12.17 -15.43
N ASP A 158 9.14 11.42 -16.42
CA ASP A 158 9.62 11.93 -17.71
C ASP A 158 8.57 12.79 -18.43
N LEU A 159 7.29 12.40 -18.38
CA LEU A 159 6.20 13.20 -18.96
C LEU A 159 5.97 14.48 -18.17
N LEU A 160 6.15 14.46 -16.84
CA LEU A 160 6.06 15.67 -16.02
C LEU A 160 7.18 16.66 -16.39
N ILE A 161 8.41 16.18 -16.54
CA ILE A 161 9.56 16.99 -16.96
C ILE A 161 9.33 17.57 -18.36
N LYS A 162 8.85 16.73 -19.29
CA LYS A 162 8.54 17.17 -20.66
C LYS A 162 7.40 18.19 -20.70
N ALA A 163 6.37 18.02 -19.89
CA ALA A 163 5.28 18.99 -19.78
C ALA A 163 5.81 20.32 -19.22
N PHE A 164 6.68 20.26 -18.21
CA PHE A 164 7.30 21.45 -17.63
C PHE A 164 8.17 22.21 -18.64
N SER A 165 8.98 21.51 -19.44
CA SER A 165 9.81 22.16 -20.47
C SER A 165 9.00 22.91 -21.53
N LEU A 166 7.73 22.54 -21.75
CA LEU A 166 6.84 23.23 -22.70
C LEU A 166 6.24 24.53 -22.15
N ILE A 167 6.21 24.70 -20.82
CA ILE A 167 5.58 25.86 -20.17
C ILE A 167 6.58 26.82 -19.53
N VAL A 168 7.84 26.41 -19.38
CA VAL A 168 8.88 27.18 -18.67
C VAL A 168 9.14 28.56 -19.29
N GLU A 169 9.05 28.70 -20.62
CA GLU A 169 9.24 29.99 -21.28
C GLU A 169 8.14 31.01 -20.93
N ARG A 170 6.92 30.52 -20.71
CA ARG A 170 5.76 31.32 -20.32
C ARG A 170 5.75 31.63 -18.83
N TYR A 171 6.27 30.73 -18.00
CA TYR A 171 6.36 30.86 -16.54
C TYR A 171 7.81 30.85 -16.08
N ARG A 172 8.55 31.94 -16.37
CA ARG A 172 9.99 32.06 -16.06
C ARG A 172 10.30 32.08 -14.55
N ASP A 173 9.30 32.33 -13.71
CA ASP A 173 9.38 32.28 -12.25
C ASP A 173 9.04 30.90 -11.66
N SER A 174 8.93 29.86 -12.51
CA SER A 174 8.62 28.50 -12.10
C SER A 174 9.83 27.56 -12.12
N GLU A 175 9.78 26.52 -11.29
CA GLU A 175 10.77 25.45 -11.21
C GLU A 175 10.08 24.12 -10.87
N LEU A 176 10.71 23.02 -11.33
CA LEU A 176 10.33 21.62 -11.07
C LEU A 176 11.48 20.91 -10.36
#